data_AF-A0A0J1BA62-F1
#
_entry.id   AF-A0A0J1BA62-F1
#
_cell.length_a   1.000
_cell.length_b   1.000
_cell.length_c   1.000
_cell.angle_alpha   90.00
_cell.angle_beta   90.00
_cell.angle_gamma   90.00
#
_symmetry.space_group_name_H-M   'P 1'
#
loop_
_entity.id
_entity.type
_entity.pdbx_description
1 polymer ?
#
loop_
_entity_poly.entity_id
_entity_poly.type
_entity_poly.pdbx_seq_one_letter_code
_entity_poly.pdbx_strand_id
1 'polypeptide(L)'
;MDVALLNAELTTTDDELELTDNEVPRKLRQGSARALSPGPLSRPVRGPPDLERVEHSGRQTGPKGVRDDARAAAAAARQRTADAIKATRAEQERRAIVAPSFREEEARRALEAVRIEEEEDLAALRRRRLAALKRSTVREVDSAGYVAAVERRGWVLVAIYEPDMPRCDALLAALPTVGVPAVRARAARIGFSLLADTARVDRYDSDSEEEGEARADRDVLPTLLAYRDGELRHNWVRVDLEPAYARGLGALLESEGISAPHAEESDEESD
;
A
#
# COMPACT_ATOMS: atom_id res chain seq x y z
N MET A 1 -33.16 -14.97 30.36
CA MET A 1 -32.19 -13.87 30.46
C MET A 1 -31.53 -13.73 29.09
N ASP A 2 -32.16 -13.19 28.06
CA ASP A 2 -32.96 -11.96 27.87
C ASP A 2 -32.15 -10.78 27.33
N VAL A 3 -32.49 -10.44 26.07
CA VAL A 3 -32.64 -9.08 25.50
C VAL A 3 -31.43 -8.13 25.45
N ALA A 4 -30.93 -7.92 24.22
CA ALA A 4 -30.75 -6.62 23.53
C ALA A 4 -29.98 -6.92 22.22
N LEU A 5 -30.50 -6.87 20.99
CA LEU A 5 -31.29 -5.81 20.33
C LEU A 5 -30.65 -4.42 20.46
N LEU A 6 -29.86 -4.05 19.44
CA LEU A 6 -29.63 -2.67 19.05
C LEU A 6 -29.62 -2.60 17.51
N ASN A 7 -30.75 -2.16 16.96
CA ASN A 7 -30.83 -1.69 15.58
C ASN A 7 -30.11 -0.33 15.51
N ALA A 8 -29.42 -0.07 14.40
CA ALA A 8 -29.03 1.28 14.01
C ALA A 8 -29.63 1.56 12.63
N GLU A 9 -30.86 2.09 12.62
CA GLU A 9 -31.45 2.71 11.45
C GLU A 9 -30.67 4.00 11.16
N LEU A 10 -30.12 4.14 9.95
CA LEU A 10 -29.67 5.43 9.43
C LEU A 10 -30.49 5.78 8.19
N THR A 11 -31.56 6.51 8.53
CA THR A 11 -32.45 7.32 7.71
C THR A 11 -31.94 7.72 6.34
N THR A 12 -32.72 7.36 5.32
CA THR A 12 -32.75 8.04 4.02
C THR A 12 -33.08 9.52 4.20
N THR A 13 -32.23 10.42 3.71
CA THR A 13 -32.59 11.83 3.49
C THR A 13 -33.02 12.01 2.03
N ASP A 14 -34.33 12.18 1.82
CA ASP A 14 -34.87 12.77 0.61
C ASP A 14 -34.42 14.25 0.55
N ASP A 15 -33.58 14.60 -0.42
CA ASP A 15 -33.27 15.99 -0.77
C ASP A 15 -34.08 16.38 -2.02
N GLU A 16 -35.05 17.27 -1.84
CA GLU A 16 -35.83 17.86 -2.92
C GLU A 16 -34.93 18.75 -3.79
N LEU A 17 -34.68 18.37 -5.03
CA LEU A 17 -34.04 19.24 -6.02
C LEU A 17 -35.11 20.00 -6.83
N GLU A 18 -35.29 21.28 -6.48
CA GLU A 18 -36.14 22.22 -7.21
C GLU A 18 -35.72 22.36 -8.68
N LEU A 19 -36.67 22.14 -9.59
CA LEU A 19 -36.49 22.39 -11.03
C LEU A 19 -36.60 23.89 -11.33
N THR A 20 -35.48 24.59 -11.41
CA THR A 20 -35.46 25.98 -11.90
C THR A 20 -35.42 26.05 -13.42
N ASP A 21 -36.56 26.36 -14.04
CA ASP A 21 -36.64 26.78 -15.45
C ASP A 21 -35.95 28.13 -15.67
N ASN A 22 -34.80 28.16 -16.36
CA ASN A 22 -34.37 29.32 -17.18
C ASN A 22 -33.09 29.03 -17.99
N GLU A 23 -33.18 29.05 -19.33
CA GLU A 23 -32.70 30.18 -20.15
C GLU A 23 -32.82 29.88 -21.65
N VAL A 24 -33.22 30.90 -22.43
CA VAL A 24 -33.33 30.83 -23.89
C VAL A 24 -32.28 31.74 -24.55
N PRO A 25 -31.26 31.21 -25.24
CA PRO A 25 -30.40 32.02 -26.09
C PRO A 25 -31.08 32.30 -27.44
N ARG A 26 -31.31 33.57 -27.75
CA ARG A 26 -31.81 34.02 -29.05
C ARG A 26 -30.70 34.02 -30.11
N LYS A 27 -31.05 33.54 -31.31
CA LYS A 27 -30.54 33.94 -32.65
C LYS A 27 -29.15 34.60 -32.72
N LEU A 28 -28.21 33.91 -33.37
CA LEU A 28 -27.19 34.55 -34.21
C LEU A 28 -27.36 34.13 -35.67
N ARG A 29 -27.12 35.09 -36.57
CA ARG A 29 -27.38 35.03 -38.02
C ARG A 29 -26.09 35.46 -38.73
N GLN A 30 -25.98 35.16 -40.03
CA GLN A 30 -24.80 35.37 -40.89
C GLN A 30 -23.68 34.34 -40.61
N GLY A 31 -23.05 33.70 -41.61
CA GLY A 31 -23.35 33.67 -43.05
C GLY A 31 -22.08 33.46 -43.87
N SER A 32 -22.07 32.47 -44.76
CA SER A 32 -21.09 32.41 -45.86
C SER A 32 -21.59 31.49 -46.97
N ALA A 33 -21.33 31.88 -48.21
CA ALA A 33 -21.61 31.08 -49.39
C ALA A 33 -20.31 30.50 -49.94
N ARG A 34 -20.34 29.27 -50.51
CA ARG A 34 -19.68 28.99 -51.79
C ARG A 34 -19.94 27.59 -52.38
N ALA A 35 -19.86 27.59 -53.72
CA ALA A 35 -19.39 26.54 -54.61
C ALA A 35 -20.24 25.28 -54.84
N LEU A 36 -20.71 25.17 -56.09
CA LEU A 36 -21.17 23.96 -56.77
C LEU A 36 -19.98 23.08 -57.20
N SER A 37 -20.17 21.76 -57.34
CA SER A 37 -19.57 20.93 -58.41
C SER A 37 -20.24 19.52 -58.50
N PRO A 38 -20.19 18.79 -59.65
CA PRO A 38 -21.24 17.81 -59.99
C PRO A 38 -20.81 16.37 -60.36
N GLY A 39 -21.74 15.41 -60.15
CA GLY A 39 -21.85 14.10 -60.85
C GLY A 39 -20.96 12.93 -60.37
N PRO A 40 -21.10 11.69 -60.92
CA PRO A 40 -22.10 11.22 -61.91
C PRO A 40 -22.72 9.78 -61.72
N LEU A 41 -23.83 9.52 -62.44
CA LEU A 41 -24.30 8.24 -63.08
C LEU A 41 -24.72 6.95 -62.29
N SER A 42 -26.05 6.72 -62.28
CA SER A 42 -26.80 5.58 -62.90
C SER A 42 -26.51 4.08 -62.66
N ARG A 43 -27.54 3.30 -62.24
CA ARG A 43 -28.24 2.21 -63.01
C ARG A 43 -29.45 1.58 -62.23
N PRO A 44 -30.35 0.75 -62.86
CA PRO A 44 -31.80 0.67 -62.49
C PRO A 44 -32.34 -0.77 -62.22
N VAL A 45 -33.66 -0.98 -62.45
CA VAL A 45 -34.47 -2.25 -62.37
C VAL A 45 -35.06 -2.50 -60.96
N ARG A 46 -36.32 -2.88 -60.68
CA ARG A 46 -37.50 -3.44 -61.42
C ARG A 46 -38.82 -2.99 -60.73
N GLY A 47 -39.98 -3.20 -61.37
CA GLY A 47 -41.31 -3.27 -60.72
C GLY A 47 -42.19 -4.26 -61.50
N PRO A 48 -43.54 -4.27 -61.34
CA PRO A 48 -44.39 -3.86 -60.21
C PRO A 48 -45.04 -5.17 -59.62
N PRO A 49 -46.27 -5.26 -59.05
CA PRO A 49 -47.50 -4.46 -59.19
C PRO A 49 -47.76 -3.59 -57.93
N ASP A 50 -48.92 -2.95 -57.65
CA ASP A 50 -50.22 -2.94 -58.35
C ASP A 50 -50.95 -1.57 -58.25
N LEU A 51 -52.25 -1.58 -58.57
CA LEU A 51 -53.18 -0.48 -58.84
C LEU A 51 -54.09 -0.10 -57.66
N GLU A 52 -53.96 1.13 -57.15
CA GLU A 52 -55.15 1.98 -56.92
C GLU A 52 -55.00 3.27 -57.73
N ARG A 53 -55.69 3.31 -58.87
CA ARG A 53 -55.87 4.52 -59.68
C ARG A 53 -56.87 5.44 -59.00
N VAL A 54 -56.40 6.44 -58.26
CA VAL A 54 -57.19 7.65 -58.03
C VAL A 54 -56.95 8.61 -59.21
N GLU A 55 -57.72 8.41 -60.28
CA GLU A 55 -57.73 9.34 -61.42
C GLU A 55 -58.48 10.62 -61.02
N HIS A 56 -57.74 11.71 -60.78
CA HIS A 56 -58.29 13.07 -60.77
C HIS A 56 -57.63 13.90 -61.86
N SER A 57 -58.46 14.56 -62.66
CA SER A 57 -58.13 15.02 -64.01
C SER A 57 -58.03 16.54 -64.11
N GLY A 58 -57.20 17.00 -65.06
CA GLY A 58 -57.13 18.40 -65.49
C GLY A 58 -56.12 19.26 -64.73
N ARG A 59 -55.79 20.42 -65.32
CA ARG A 59 -54.97 21.45 -64.67
C ARG A 59 -55.76 22.03 -63.51
N GLN A 60 -55.38 21.71 -62.27
CA GLN A 60 -56.14 22.05 -61.06
C GLN A 60 -55.97 23.52 -60.63
N THR A 61 -56.15 24.47 -61.54
CA THR A 61 -56.05 25.90 -61.26
C THR A 61 -57.38 26.46 -60.74
N GLY A 62 -57.44 26.73 -59.43
CA GLY A 62 -58.60 27.33 -58.76
C GLY A 62 -58.52 27.20 -57.23
N PRO A 63 -59.52 27.68 -56.47
CA PRO A 63 -59.48 27.70 -55.00
C PRO A 63 -59.32 26.33 -54.32
N LYS A 64 -59.63 25.23 -55.02
CA LYS A 64 -59.37 23.87 -54.56
C LYS A 64 -57.90 23.49 -54.71
N GLY A 65 -57.28 23.76 -55.88
CA GLY A 65 -55.84 23.56 -56.10
C GLY A 65 -54.99 24.30 -55.07
N VAL A 66 -55.30 25.58 -54.80
CA VAL A 66 -54.59 26.37 -53.76
C VAL A 66 -54.67 25.73 -52.37
N ARG A 67 -55.78 25.06 -52.03
CA ARG A 67 -55.93 24.35 -50.74
C ARG A 67 -55.15 23.05 -50.70
N ASP A 68 -55.08 22.33 -51.81
CA ASP A 68 -54.32 21.09 -51.92
C ASP A 68 -52.80 21.38 -51.98
N ASP A 69 -52.38 22.43 -52.70
CA ASP A 69 -51.00 22.96 -52.69
C ASP A 69 -50.58 23.39 -51.29
N ALA A 70 -51.44 24.12 -50.56
CA ALA A 70 -51.18 24.51 -49.17
C ALA A 70 -51.10 23.29 -48.23
N ARG A 71 -51.95 22.27 -48.43
CA ARG A 71 -51.91 21.01 -47.67
C ARG A 71 -50.64 20.21 -47.97
N ALA A 72 -50.22 20.12 -49.23
CA ALA A 72 -49.01 19.46 -49.65
C ALA A 72 -47.75 20.17 -49.11
N ALA A 73 -47.70 21.50 -49.18
CA ALA A 73 -46.63 22.30 -48.60
C ALA A 73 -46.54 22.14 -47.07
N ALA A 74 -47.68 22.13 -46.37
CA ALA A 74 -47.73 21.90 -44.93
C ALA A 74 -47.30 20.48 -44.53
N ALA A 75 -47.68 19.46 -45.30
CA ALA A 75 -47.23 18.08 -45.10
C ALA A 75 -45.70 17.95 -45.30
N ALA A 76 -45.17 18.50 -46.39
CA ALA A 76 -43.73 18.51 -46.67
C ALA A 76 -42.93 19.28 -45.60
N ALA A 77 -43.47 20.38 -45.07
CA ALA A 77 -42.84 21.12 -43.96
C ALA A 77 -42.77 20.28 -42.67
N ARG A 78 -43.88 19.60 -42.30
CA ARG A 78 -43.92 18.70 -41.13
C ARG A 78 -42.95 17.54 -41.24
N GLN A 79 -42.84 16.94 -42.43
CA GLN A 79 -41.91 15.84 -42.68
C GLN A 79 -40.46 16.30 -42.51
N ARG A 80 -40.07 17.44 -43.10
CA ARG A 80 -38.73 18.04 -42.92
C ARG A 80 -38.39 18.32 -41.44
N THR A 81 -39.35 18.77 -40.64
CA THR A 81 -39.12 18.98 -39.20
C THR A 81 -38.98 17.66 -38.43
N ALA A 82 -39.74 16.62 -38.78
CA ALA A 82 -39.62 15.31 -38.15
C ALA A 82 -38.27 14.64 -38.48
N ASP A 83 -37.83 14.73 -39.74
CA ASP A 83 -36.55 14.22 -40.20
C ASP A 83 -35.38 14.95 -39.52
N ALA A 84 -35.48 16.28 -39.35
CA ALA A 84 -34.48 17.07 -38.63
C ALA A 84 -34.36 16.66 -37.14
N ILE A 85 -35.48 16.52 -36.43
CA ILE A 85 -35.50 16.06 -35.03
C ILE A 85 -34.91 14.65 -34.89
N LYS A 86 -35.24 13.76 -35.83
CA LYS A 86 -34.70 12.40 -35.86
C LYS A 86 -33.18 12.39 -36.11
N ALA A 87 -32.69 13.24 -37.00
CA ALA A 87 -31.27 13.39 -37.26
C ALA A 87 -30.50 13.92 -36.05
N THR A 88 -30.99 14.98 -35.39
CA THR A 88 -30.35 15.52 -34.17
C THR A 88 -30.35 14.51 -33.02
N ARG A 89 -31.43 13.74 -32.86
CA ARG A 89 -31.51 12.69 -31.83
C ARG A 89 -30.52 11.56 -32.10
N ALA A 90 -30.41 11.11 -33.35
CA ALA A 90 -29.42 10.09 -33.74
C ALA A 90 -27.96 10.58 -33.58
N GLU A 91 -27.69 11.88 -33.75
CA GLU A 91 -26.38 12.48 -33.49
C GLU A 91 -26.08 12.56 -31.98
N GLN A 92 -27.08 12.91 -31.16
CA GLN A 92 -26.96 12.89 -29.69
C GLN A 92 -26.74 11.47 -29.16
N GLU A 93 -27.53 10.49 -29.61
CA GLU A 93 -27.38 9.08 -29.22
C GLU A 93 -25.98 8.54 -29.59
N ARG A 94 -25.42 8.92 -30.75
CA ARG A 94 -24.04 8.57 -31.14
C ARG A 94 -22.96 9.21 -30.26
N ARG A 95 -23.19 10.41 -29.72
CA ARG A 95 -22.25 11.10 -28.83
C ARG A 95 -22.36 10.61 -27.38
N ALA A 96 -23.56 10.23 -26.93
CA ALA A 96 -23.82 9.75 -25.57
C ALA A 96 -23.15 8.39 -25.27
N ILE A 97 -22.83 7.58 -26.28
CA ILE A 97 -22.24 6.24 -26.12
C ILE A 97 -20.77 6.26 -25.64
N VAL A 98 -20.08 7.41 -25.66
CA VAL A 98 -18.61 7.48 -25.46
C VAL A 98 -18.19 7.93 -24.06
N ALA A 99 -19.08 8.52 -23.26
CA ALA A 99 -18.79 8.95 -21.89
C ALA A 99 -19.51 8.06 -20.87
N PRO A 100 -18.82 7.43 -19.91
CA PRO A 100 -19.48 6.77 -18.78
C PRO A 100 -20.28 7.82 -17.99
N SER A 101 -21.37 7.39 -17.36
CA SER A 101 -22.20 8.31 -16.58
C SER A 101 -21.49 8.75 -15.30
N PHE A 102 -21.80 9.94 -14.77
CA PHE A 102 -21.17 10.45 -13.53
C PHE A 102 -21.25 9.45 -12.37
N ARG A 103 -22.42 8.80 -12.19
CA ARG A 103 -22.63 7.74 -11.17
C ARG A 103 -21.75 6.51 -11.37
N GLU A 104 -21.43 6.17 -12.61
CA GLU A 104 -20.56 5.05 -12.97
C GLU A 104 -19.08 5.39 -12.74
N GLU A 105 -18.68 6.64 -13.01
CA GLU A 105 -17.35 7.12 -12.67
C GLU A 105 -17.14 7.20 -11.14
N GLU A 106 -18.13 7.69 -10.40
CA GLU A 106 -18.13 7.78 -8.94
C GLU A 106 -18.04 6.40 -8.28
N ALA A 107 -18.85 5.44 -8.73
CA ALA A 107 -18.78 4.05 -8.27
C ALA A 107 -17.41 3.40 -8.56
N ARG A 108 -16.79 3.71 -9.70
CA ARG A 108 -15.44 3.21 -10.02
C ARG A 108 -14.37 3.81 -9.11
N ARG A 109 -14.44 5.11 -8.81
CA ARG A 109 -13.52 5.78 -7.87
C ARG A 109 -13.65 5.21 -6.45
N ALA A 110 -14.88 4.93 -5.99
CA ALA A 110 -15.11 4.32 -4.69
C ALA A 110 -14.46 2.92 -4.59
N LEU A 111 -14.62 2.08 -5.61
CA LEU A 111 -13.99 0.75 -5.64
C LEU A 111 -12.46 0.82 -5.71
N GLU A 112 -11.91 1.79 -6.45
CA GLU A 112 -10.47 2.00 -6.54
C GLU A 112 -9.86 2.49 -5.22
N ALA A 113 -10.56 3.37 -4.49
CA ALA A 113 -10.15 3.85 -3.18
C ALA A 113 -10.06 2.70 -2.15
N VAL A 114 -11.09 1.85 -2.05
CA VAL A 114 -11.08 0.68 -1.16
C VAL A 114 -9.89 -0.25 -1.46
N ARG A 115 -9.61 -0.50 -2.75
CA ARG A 115 -8.47 -1.35 -3.15
C ARG A 115 -7.12 -0.74 -2.76
N ILE A 116 -6.97 0.59 -2.82
CA ILE A 116 -5.75 1.29 -2.40
C ILE A 116 -5.58 1.16 -0.88
N GLU A 117 -6.63 1.38 -0.10
CA GLU A 117 -6.64 1.23 1.36
C GLU A 117 -6.24 -0.19 1.79
N GLU A 118 -6.83 -1.22 1.18
CA GLU A 118 -6.46 -2.62 1.41
C GLU A 118 -4.98 -2.92 1.07
N GLU A 119 -4.44 -2.31 0.01
CA GLU A 119 -3.03 -2.49 -0.38
C GLU A 119 -2.07 -1.77 0.58
N GLU A 120 -2.43 -0.58 1.07
CA GLU A 120 -1.66 0.18 2.06
C GLU A 120 -1.61 -0.53 3.42
N ASP A 121 -2.73 -1.08 3.89
CA ASP A 121 -2.82 -1.89 5.10
C ASP A 121 -1.97 -3.16 4.98
N LEU A 122 -2.07 -3.86 3.85
CA LEU A 122 -1.28 -5.07 3.61
C LEU A 122 0.23 -4.73 3.51
N ALA A 123 0.58 -3.57 2.96
CA ALA A 123 1.95 -3.06 2.96
C ALA A 123 2.44 -2.65 4.35
N ALA A 124 1.58 -2.05 5.19
CA ALA A 124 1.89 -1.75 6.60
C ALA A 124 2.13 -3.03 7.41
N LEU A 125 1.30 -4.06 7.25
CA LEU A 125 1.48 -5.37 7.88
C LEU A 125 2.78 -6.06 7.44
N ARG A 126 3.10 -6.03 6.14
CA ARG A 126 4.38 -6.52 5.59
C ARG A 126 5.58 -5.79 6.19
N ARG A 127 5.52 -4.45 6.27
CA ARG A 127 6.55 -3.60 6.90
C ARG A 127 6.75 -3.96 8.39
N ARG A 128 5.67 -4.10 9.17
CA ARG A 128 5.72 -4.53 10.58
C ARG A 128 6.38 -5.91 10.75
N ARG A 129 6.00 -6.90 9.94
CA ARG A 129 6.60 -8.26 9.99
C ARG A 129 8.08 -8.25 9.60
N LEU A 130 8.48 -7.51 8.56
CA LEU A 130 9.88 -7.37 8.19
C LEU A 130 10.71 -6.63 9.25
N ALA A 131 10.14 -5.63 9.92
CA ALA A 131 10.81 -4.95 11.03
C ALA A 131 11.01 -5.87 12.25
N ALA A 132 10.00 -6.69 12.58
CA ALA A 132 10.12 -7.71 13.63
C ALA A 132 11.22 -8.75 13.31
N LEU A 133 11.25 -9.27 12.08
CA LEU A 133 12.28 -10.21 11.62
C LEU A 133 13.68 -9.58 11.56
N LYS A 134 13.79 -8.29 11.22
CA LYS A 134 15.06 -7.54 11.26
C LYS A 134 15.57 -7.23 12.68
N ARG A 135 14.73 -7.39 13.71
CA ARG A 135 15.12 -7.16 15.12
C ARG A 135 15.77 -8.38 15.80
N SER A 136 15.63 -9.60 15.26
CA SER A 136 16.07 -10.84 15.93
C SER A 136 17.31 -11.54 15.33
N THR A 137 17.98 -10.97 14.33
CA THR A 137 19.24 -11.53 13.82
C THR A 137 20.41 -11.15 14.74
N VAL A 138 20.74 -12.06 15.67
CA VAL A 138 21.91 -11.96 16.56
C VAL A 138 23.19 -11.91 15.72
N ARG A 139 23.76 -10.72 15.55
CA ARG A 139 24.96 -10.49 14.74
C ARG A 139 26.23 -10.87 15.51
N GLU A 140 27.22 -11.40 14.80
CA GLU A 140 28.57 -11.58 15.33
C GLU A 140 29.31 -10.24 15.31
N VAL A 141 30.10 -9.97 16.35
CA VAL A 141 30.80 -8.71 16.59
C VAL A 141 32.25 -9.01 17.00
N ASP A 142 33.18 -8.23 16.48
CA ASP A 142 34.61 -8.26 16.79
C ASP A 142 34.99 -7.13 17.78
N SER A 143 36.28 -6.98 18.09
CA SER A 143 36.77 -5.96 19.04
C SER A 143 36.44 -4.52 18.59
N ALA A 144 36.51 -4.24 17.28
CA ALA A 144 36.19 -2.92 16.72
C ALA A 144 34.68 -2.62 16.77
N GLY A 145 33.83 -3.59 16.43
CA GLY A 145 32.38 -3.45 16.47
C GLY A 145 31.77 -3.53 17.87
N TYR A 146 32.52 -4.00 18.88
CA TYR A 146 32.03 -4.20 20.24
C TYR A 146 31.52 -2.90 20.87
N VAL A 147 32.36 -1.85 20.82
CA VAL A 147 32.05 -0.52 21.38
C VAL A 147 30.78 0.05 20.74
N ALA A 148 30.74 0.07 19.40
CA ALA A 148 29.57 0.52 18.63
C ALA A 148 28.31 -0.37 18.80
N ALA A 149 28.43 -1.57 19.38
CA ALA A 149 27.29 -2.40 19.74
C ALA A 149 26.73 -2.05 21.12
N VAL A 150 27.59 -1.77 22.12
CA VAL A 150 27.18 -1.48 23.51
C VAL A 150 26.78 -0.03 23.76
N GLU A 151 27.32 0.94 23.00
CA GLU A 151 26.96 2.38 23.07
C GLU A 151 25.56 2.71 22.53
N ARG A 152 24.76 1.71 22.16
CA ARG A 152 23.39 1.92 21.70
C ARG A 152 22.49 2.28 22.88
N ARG A 153 21.54 3.20 22.65
CA ARG A 153 20.49 3.53 23.62
C ARG A 153 19.61 2.32 23.94
N GLY A 154 19.19 2.20 25.19
CA GLY A 154 18.42 1.09 25.74
C GLY A 154 19.29 -0.12 26.08
N TRP A 155 18.63 -1.27 26.25
CA TRP A 155 19.28 -2.53 26.61
C TRP A 155 19.97 -3.21 25.41
N VAL A 156 21.19 -3.71 25.63
CA VAL A 156 21.93 -4.55 24.69
C VAL A 156 22.51 -5.76 25.44
N LEU A 157 22.25 -6.96 24.92
CA LEU A 157 22.85 -8.19 25.41
C LEU A 157 24.07 -8.58 24.57
N VAL A 158 25.18 -8.92 25.23
CA VAL A 158 26.41 -9.40 24.59
C VAL A 158 26.72 -10.80 25.12
N ALA A 159 26.60 -11.80 24.25
CA ALA A 159 27.00 -13.17 24.58
C ALA A 159 28.43 -13.44 24.10
N ILE A 160 29.34 -13.70 25.03
CA ILE A 160 30.72 -14.10 24.76
C ILE A 160 30.77 -15.63 24.74
N TYR A 161 31.26 -16.20 23.65
CA TYR A 161 31.24 -17.63 23.39
C TYR A 161 32.48 -18.12 22.63
N GLU A 162 32.66 -19.44 22.51
CA GLU A 162 33.64 -20.06 21.62
C GLU A 162 32.96 -21.26 20.93
N PRO A 163 33.10 -21.45 19.60
CA PRO A 163 32.34 -22.45 18.84
C PRO A 163 32.72 -23.90 19.16
N ASP A 164 33.89 -24.15 19.74
CA ASP A 164 34.35 -25.47 20.18
C ASP A 164 33.63 -25.98 21.45
N MET A 165 32.69 -25.22 22.01
CA MET A 165 32.09 -25.48 23.33
C MET A 165 30.57 -25.68 23.23
N PRO A 166 30.07 -26.94 23.23
CA PRO A 166 28.64 -27.25 23.06
C PRO A 166 27.70 -26.55 24.06
N ARG A 167 28.21 -26.18 25.26
CA ARG A 167 27.44 -25.39 26.25
C ARG A 167 27.06 -23.99 25.77
N CYS A 168 27.74 -23.44 24.77
CA CYS A 168 27.39 -22.16 24.17
C CYS A 168 26.18 -22.25 23.24
N ASP A 169 25.94 -23.41 22.61
CA ASP A 169 24.91 -23.57 21.57
C ASP A 169 23.50 -23.28 22.09
N ALA A 170 23.20 -23.74 23.32
CA ALA A 170 21.93 -23.49 23.98
C ALA A 170 21.67 -21.98 24.20
N LEU A 171 22.69 -21.23 24.63
CA LEU A 171 22.59 -19.78 24.81
C LEU A 171 22.40 -19.09 23.46
N LEU A 172 23.23 -19.44 22.46
CA LEU A 172 23.18 -18.85 21.12
C LEU A 172 21.84 -19.10 20.42
N ALA A 173 21.21 -20.26 20.65
CA ALA A 173 19.88 -20.57 20.15
C ALA A 173 18.75 -19.80 20.87
N ALA A 174 18.97 -19.37 22.12
CA ALA A 174 18.00 -18.62 22.92
C ALA A 174 18.05 -17.10 22.67
N LEU A 175 19.21 -16.52 22.32
CA LEU A 175 19.35 -15.07 22.09
C LEU A 175 18.36 -14.46 21.06
N PRO A 176 17.95 -15.13 19.96
CA PRO A 176 16.96 -14.58 19.04
C PRO A 176 15.54 -14.46 19.62
N THR A 177 15.21 -15.15 20.71
CA THR A 177 13.83 -15.27 21.22
C THR A 177 13.48 -14.25 22.29
N VAL A 178 14.46 -13.60 22.92
CA VAL A 178 14.24 -12.71 24.10
C VAL A 178 13.76 -11.30 23.77
N GLY A 179 13.68 -10.91 22.49
CA GLY A 179 13.16 -9.59 22.06
C GLY A 179 14.03 -8.37 22.39
N VAL A 180 15.02 -8.50 23.29
CA VAL A 180 16.06 -7.51 23.56
C VAL A 180 17.13 -7.56 22.46
N PRO A 181 17.65 -6.42 21.97
CA PRO A 181 18.78 -6.39 21.03
C PRO A 181 19.98 -7.19 21.54
N ALA A 182 20.37 -8.24 20.81
CA ALA A 182 21.45 -9.13 21.20
C ALA A 182 22.55 -9.21 20.12
N VAL A 183 23.79 -9.30 20.58
CA VAL A 183 24.99 -9.56 19.76
C VAL A 183 25.79 -10.70 20.36
N ARG A 184 26.60 -11.38 19.54
CA ARG A 184 27.52 -12.42 19.99
C ARG A 184 28.96 -12.05 19.65
N ALA A 185 29.92 -12.36 20.52
CA ALA A 185 31.33 -12.12 20.31
C ALA A 185 32.13 -13.39 20.59
N ARG A 186 33.08 -13.75 19.72
CA ARG A 186 33.99 -14.88 20.00
C ARG A 186 35.03 -14.44 21.02
N ALA A 187 35.20 -15.20 22.09
CA ALA A 187 36.11 -14.85 23.18
C ALA A 187 37.55 -14.63 22.66
N ALA A 188 38.05 -15.53 21.81
CA ALA A 188 39.37 -15.38 21.19
C ALA A 188 39.51 -14.10 20.33
N ARG A 189 38.45 -13.67 19.62
CA ARG A 189 38.49 -12.48 18.74
C ARG A 189 38.50 -11.15 19.50
N ILE A 190 37.90 -11.10 20.68
CA ILE A 190 37.89 -9.90 21.53
C ILE A 190 38.98 -9.93 22.62
N GLY A 191 39.83 -10.96 22.64
CA GLY A 191 40.86 -11.14 23.67
C GLY A 191 40.30 -11.40 25.06
N PHE A 192 39.10 -11.98 25.17
CA PHE A 192 38.43 -12.22 26.45
C PHE A 192 39.08 -13.39 27.19
N SER A 193 39.81 -13.06 28.25
CA SER A 193 40.46 -14.02 29.16
C SER A 193 40.59 -13.39 30.54
N LEU A 194 40.34 -14.15 31.61
CA LEU A 194 40.61 -13.70 32.98
C LEU A 194 42.09 -13.87 33.37
N LEU A 195 42.89 -14.57 32.55
CA LEU A 195 44.31 -14.83 32.79
C LEU A 195 45.23 -13.64 32.42
N ALA A 196 44.65 -12.45 32.23
CA ALA A 196 45.30 -11.32 31.55
C ALA A 196 46.43 -10.62 32.34
N ASP A 197 46.56 -10.87 33.66
CA ASP A 197 47.52 -10.15 34.52
C ASP A 197 48.66 -11.02 35.09
N THR A 198 48.53 -12.35 35.18
CA THR A 198 49.66 -13.19 35.62
C THR A 198 50.67 -13.42 34.48
N ALA A 199 50.19 -13.68 33.26
CA ALA A 199 51.04 -13.95 32.09
C ALA A 199 51.71 -12.71 31.44
N ARG A 200 51.51 -11.52 32.00
CA ARG A 200 52.20 -10.27 31.59
C ARG A 200 53.43 -9.96 32.43
N VAL A 201 53.50 -10.46 33.66
CA VAL A 201 54.63 -10.17 34.58
C VAL A 201 55.87 -11.01 34.22
N ASP A 202 55.68 -12.24 33.74
CA ASP A 202 56.79 -13.14 33.36
C ASP A 202 57.33 -12.90 31.93
N ARG A 203 56.82 -11.92 31.17
CA ARG A 203 57.20 -11.69 29.76
C ARG A 203 58.47 -10.83 29.59
N TYR A 204 59.45 -11.02 30.48
CA TYR A 204 60.77 -10.41 30.38
C TYR A 204 61.90 -11.41 30.03
N ASP A 205 61.59 -12.70 29.83
CA ASP A 205 62.63 -13.73 29.63
C ASP A 205 62.22 -14.88 28.67
N SER A 206 61.66 -14.57 27.49
CA SER A 206 61.51 -15.57 26.41
C SER A 206 61.37 -14.95 25.01
N ASP A 207 62.44 -14.98 24.22
CA ASP A 207 62.48 -14.64 22.78
C ASP A 207 61.83 -15.74 21.92
N SER A 208 60.52 -15.95 22.10
CA SER A 208 59.71 -16.80 21.21
C SER A 208 58.72 -15.93 20.44
N GLU A 209 59.06 -15.61 19.17
CA GLU A 209 58.17 -14.96 18.19
C GLU A 209 57.06 -15.89 17.68
N GLU A 210 56.52 -16.76 18.54
CA GLU A 210 55.31 -17.52 18.23
C GLU A 210 54.12 -16.61 18.57
N GLU A 211 53.45 -16.09 17.53
CA GLU A 211 52.22 -15.27 17.63
C GLU A 211 51.07 -16.12 18.19
N GLY A 212 51.14 -16.44 19.49
CA GLY A 212 50.16 -17.24 20.18
C GLY A 212 48.82 -16.53 20.20
N GLU A 213 47.90 -17.01 19.35
CA GLU A 213 46.49 -16.59 19.35
C GLU A 213 45.98 -16.53 20.78
N ALA A 214 45.42 -15.38 21.19
CA ALA A 214 45.02 -15.13 22.57
C ALA A 214 43.96 -16.14 23.01
N ARG A 215 44.40 -17.22 23.66
CA ARG A 215 43.55 -18.36 24.00
C ARG A 215 42.50 -17.91 25.01
N ALA A 216 41.24 -17.94 24.57
CA ALA A 216 40.09 -17.67 25.42
C ALA A 216 40.14 -18.55 26.67
N ASP A 217 39.87 -17.95 27.83
CA ASP A 217 39.63 -18.71 29.04
C ASP A 217 38.34 -19.50 28.84
N ARG A 218 38.45 -20.84 28.83
CA ARG A 218 37.32 -21.72 28.56
C ARG A 218 36.38 -21.81 29.76
N ASP A 219 36.87 -21.67 30.99
CA ASP A 219 36.09 -22.01 32.19
C ASP A 219 35.04 -20.97 32.60
N VAL A 220 35.15 -19.77 32.02
CA VAL A 220 34.22 -18.65 32.20
C VAL A 220 33.09 -18.61 31.17
N LEU A 221 33.26 -19.28 30.02
CA LEU A 221 32.30 -19.26 28.92
C LEU A 221 31.21 -20.34 29.09
N PRO A 222 29.94 -20.07 28.70
CA PRO A 222 29.46 -18.83 28.10
C PRO A 222 29.28 -17.71 29.13
N THR A 223 29.69 -16.50 28.75
CA THR A 223 29.46 -15.28 29.55
C THR A 223 28.39 -14.44 28.86
N LEU A 224 27.42 -13.94 29.63
CA LEU A 224 26.42 -12.99 29.13
C LEU A 224 26.58 -11.66 29.88
N LEU A 225 26.64 -10.57 29.12
CA LEU A 225 26.72 -9.21 29.64
C LEU A 225 25.46 -8.44 29.22
N ALA A 226 24.86 -7.71 30.15
CA ALA A 226 23.78 -6.77 29.85
C ALA A 226 24.28 -5.34 30.01
N TYR A 227 24.30 -4.61 28.91
CA TYR A 227 24.59 -3.19 28.84
C TYR A 227 23.29 -2.39 28.75
N ARG A 228 23.31 -1.19 29.32
CA ARG A 228 22.26 -0.19 29.14
C ARG A 228 22.91 1.17 28.90
N ASP A 229 22.60 1.79 27.77
CA ASP A 229 23.07 3.13 27.42
C ASP A 229 24.62 3.28 27.51
N GLY A 230 25.36 2.25 27.09
CA GLY A 230 26.83 2.17 27.17
C GLY A 230 27.39 1.63 28.49
N GLU A 231 26.61 1.58 29.57
CA GLU A 231 27.06 1.12 30.89
C GLU A 231 26.81 -0.39 31.09
N LEU A 232 27.80 -1.11 31.63
CA LEU A 232 27.61 -2.50 32.05
C LEU A 232 26.74 -2.55 33.32
N ARG A 233 25.59 -3.23 33.25
CA ARG A 233 24.66 -3.35 34.38
C ARG A 233 24.66 -4.74 35.03
N HIS A 234 24.76 -5.80 34.24
CA HIS A 234 24.79 -7.18 34.75
C HIS A 234 25.83 -8.02 34.00
N ASN A 235 26.44 -8.98 34.70
CA ASN A 235 27.46 -9.89 34.17
C ASN A 235 27.22 -11.29 34.75
N TRP A 236 26.84 -12.23 33.90
CA TRP A 236 26.70 -13.64 34.26
C TRP A 236 27.82 -14.44 33.59
N VAL A 237 28.80 -14.81 34.40
CA VAL A 237 29.84 -15.78 34.04
C VAL A 237 29.25 -17.18 34.20
N ARG A 238 29.44 -18.07 33.21
CA ARG A 238 28.85 -19.42 33.21
C ARG A 238 27.33 -19.43 33.39
N VAL A 239 26.64 -18.76 32.45
CA VAL A 239 25.17 -18.75 32.35
C VAL A 239 24.55 -20.16 32.38
N ASP A 240 25.27 -21.18 31.91
CA ASP A 240 24.84 -22.58 31.97
C ASP A 240 24.56 -23.10 33.40
N LEU A 241 25.12 -22.44 34.43
CA LEU A 241 24.97 -22.80 35.84
C LEU A 241 23.95 -21.94 36.59
N GLU A 242 23.41 -20.89 35.97
CA GLU A 242 22.56 -19.91 36.64
C GLU A 242 21.16 -20.51 36.95
N PRO A 243 20.69 -20.55 38.21
CA PRO A 243 19.42 -21.21 38.56
C PRO A 243 18.18 -20.63 37.85
N ALA A 244 18.20 -19.34 37.49
CA ALA A 244 17.14 -18.73 36.69
C ALA A 244 17.20 -19.17 35.21
N TYR A 245 18.40 -19.37 34.66
CA TYR A 245 18.59 -19.86 33.28
C TYR A 245 18.06 -21.29 33.07
N ALA A 246 17.96 -22.10 34.12
CA ALA A 246 17.28 -23.40 34.08
C ALA A 246 15.78 -23.30 33.68
N ARG A 247 15.15 -22.12 33.80
CA ARG A 247 13.79 -21.84 33.30
C ARG A 247 13.78 -21.21 31.90
N GLY A 248 14.95 -20.96 31.32
CA GLY A 248 15.16 -20.27 30.04
C GLY A 248 15.65 -18.84 30.21
N LEU A 249 16.29 -18.32 29.14
CA LEU A 249 16.92 -16.99 29.15
C LEU A 249 15.94 -15.84 29.43
N GLY A 250 14.68 -15.94 28.97
CA GLY A 250 13.65 -14.93 29.25
C GLY A 250 13.40 -14.74 30.75
N ALA A 251 13.31 -15.84 31.51
CA ALA A 251 13.07 -15.79 32.95
C ALA A 251 14.23 -15.15 33.73
N LEU A 252 15.47 -15.32 33.26
CA LEU A 252 16.66 -14.64 33.82
C LEU A 252 16.58 -13.12 33.60
N LEU A 253 16.20 -12.69 32.40
CA LEU A 253 16.07 -11.27 32.06
C LEU A 253 14.90 -10.61 32.80
N GLU A 254 13.77 -11.31 32.92
CA GLU A 254 12.59 -10.86 33.69
C GLU A 254 12.90 -10.68 35.18
N SER A 255 13.65 -11.60 35.81
CA SER A 255 14.03 -11.47 37.23
C SER A 255 14.92 -10.26 37.52
N GLU A 256 15.61 -9.76 36.50
CA GLU A 256 16.56 -8.64 36.58
C GLU A 256 15.96 -7.33 36.05
N GLY A 257 14.67 -7.34 35.65
CA GLY A 257 13.96 -6.16 35.14
C GLY A 257 14.38 -5.73 33.74
N ILE A 258 15.01 -6.61 32.95
CA ILE A 258 15.50 -6.33 31.61
C ILE A 258 14.38 -6.61 30.60
N SER A 259 13.68 -5.55 30.20
CA SER A 259 12.65 -5.57 29.16
C SER A 259 13.18 -5.15 27.79
N ALA A 260 12.50 -5.57 26.73
CA ALA A 260 12.74 -5.02 25.40
C ALA A 260 12.50 -3.50 25.42
N PRO A 261 13.28 -2.69 24.66
CA PRO A 261 13.04 -1.26 24.59
C PRO A 261 11.61 -1.00 24.13
N HIS A 262 10.83 -0.30 24.96
CA HIS A 262 9.64 0.36 24.48
C HIS A 262 10.06 1.22 23.29
N ALA A 263 9.38 1.05 22.16
CA ALA A 263 9.51 2.02 21.09
C ALA A 263 8.81 3.26 21.62
N GLU A 264 9.59 4.20 22.17
CA GLU A 264 9.11 5.55 22.41
C GLU A 264 8.69 6.08 21.05
N GLU A 265 7.37 6.20 20.87
CA GLU A 265 6.81 6.93 19.76
C GLU A 265 7.37 8.35 19.85
N SER A 266 7.95 8.81 18.74
CA SER A 266 8.48 10.16 18.68
C SER A 266 7.28 11.11 18.80
N ASP A 267 7.11 11.71 19.97
CA ASP A 267 6.21 12.84 20.13
C ASP A 267 6.74 14.00 19.27
N GLU A 268 6.30 14.05 18.01
CA GLU A 268 6.36 15.23 17.16
C GLU A 268 5.33 16.26 17.68
N GLU A 269 5.49 16.69 18.94
CA GLU A 269 4.72 17.80 19.47
C GLU A 269 5.24 19.10 18.82
N SER A 270 4.39 19.63 17.94
CA SER A 270 4.63 20.76 17.06
C SER A 270 4.87 22.07 17.81
N ASP A 271 5.70 22.94 17.23
CA ASP A 271 5.92 24.36 17.61
C ASP A 271 5.78 25.23 16.34
#